data_AF-A0A352IWD6-F1
#
_entry.id   AF-A0A352IWD6-F1
#
_cell.length_a   1.000
_cell.length_b   1.000
_cell.length_c   1.000
_cell.angle_alpha   90.00
_cell.angle_beta   90.00
_cell.angle_gamma   90.00
#
_symmetry.space_group_name_H-M   'P 1'
#
loop_
_entity.id
_entity.type
_entity.pdbx_description
1 polymer ?
#
loop_
_entity_poly.entity_id
_entity_poly.type
_entity_poly.pdbx_seq_one_letter_code
_entity_poly.pdbx_strand_id
1 'polypeptide(L)'
;MNMSLNTELTHQVVGSPATHREEVVLPTPAELKLQMPASDDIVRQVDEHRQAIRQILQGSDTRTLIVMGPCSIHDEVAALEYGEKLKA
;
A
#
# COMPACT_ATOMS: atom_id res chain seq x y z
N MET A 1 -45.73 -6.92 1.35
CA MET A 1 -45.68 -8.39 1.21
C MET A 1 -44.24 -8.80 1.48
N ASN A 2 -43.98 -9.26 2.69
CA ASN A 2 -42.64 -9.67 3.13
C ASN A 2 -42.37 -11.06 2.56
N MET A 3 -41.30 -11.20 1.78
CA MET A 3 -40.86 -12.50 1.29
C MET A 3 -39.66 -12.94 2.12
N SER A 4 -39.86 -13.97 2.92
CA SER A 4 -38.84 -14.57 3.78
C SER A 4 -37.74 -15.21 2.92
N LEU A 5 -36.48 -14.95 3.28
CA LEU A 5 -35.33 -15.68 2.73
C LEU A 5 -35.16 -16.97 3.54
N ASN A 6 -35.55 -18.10 2.94
CA ASN A 6 -35.23 -19.42 3.48
C ASN A 6 -33.71 -19.63 3.37
N THR A 7 -33.09 -19.86 4.52
CA THR A 7 -31.65 -20.03 4.66
C THR A 7 -31.34 -21.49 4.95
N GLU A 8 -31.77 -22.43 4.10
CA GLU A 8 -31.44 -23.84 4.27
C GLU A 8 -31.17 -24.54 2.92
N LEU A 9 -29.89 -24.92 2.77
CA LEU A 9 -29.37 -26.11 2.06
C LEU A 9 -29.56 -26.22 0.54
N THR A 10 -28.47 -26.00 -0.20
CA THR A 10 -28.08 -26.94 -1.26
C THR A 10 -26.56 -27.00 -1.36
N HIS A 11 -25.99 -28.01 -0.70
CA HIS A 11 -24.71 -28.59 -1.04
C HIS A 11 -24.93 -29.40 -2.32
N GLN A 12 -24.95 -28.74 -3.48
CA GLN A 12 -24.94 -29.41 -4.78
C GLN A 12 -23.88 -28.78 -5.66
N VAL A 13 -22.73 -29.47 -5.69
CA VAL A 13 -21.67 -29.27 -6.68
C VAL A 13 -22.20 -29.77 -8.02
N VAL A 14 -22.80 -28.88 -8.80
CA VAL A 14 -23.04 -29.10 -10.23
C VAL A 14 -21.98 -28.31 -10.98
N GLY A 15 -21.05 -29.04 -11.60
CA GLY A 15 -19.91 -28.47 -12.31
C GLY A 15 -20.30 -27.54 -13.45
N SER A 16 -19.68 -26.36 -13.45
CA SER A 16 -19.64 -25.41 -14.56
C SER A 16 -18.17 -25.16 -14.91
N PRO A 17 -17.74 -25.14 -16.19
CA PRO A 17 -16.35 -24.91 -16.56
C PRO A 17 -16.05 -23.40 -16.54
N ALA A 18 -16.27 -22.76 -15.39
CA ALA A 18 -15.62 -21.50 -15.08
C ALA A 18 -14.35 -21.88 -14.34
N THR A 19 -13.19 -21.64 -14.96
CA THR A 19 -11.86 -21.80 -14.36
C THR A 19 -11.86 -21.22 -12.95
N HIS A 20 -11.84 -22.09 -11.94
CA HIS A 20 -12.05 -21.73 -10.54
C HIS A 20 -10.95 -20.74 -10.13
N ARG A 21 -11.32 -19.48 -9.91
CA ARG A 21 -10.41 -18.47 -9.37
C ARG A 21 -10.28 -18.79 -7.89
N GLU A 22 -9.10 -19.21 -7.45
CA GLU A 22 -8.84 -19.44 -6.04
C GLU A 22 -8.86 -18.10 -5.31
N GLU A 23 -9.74 -17.96 -4.33
CA GLU A 23 -9.81 -16.77 -3.48
C GLU A 23 -8.79 -16.90 -2.36
N VAL A 24 -7.88 -15.92 -2.27
CA VAL A 24 -6.84 -15.89 -1.24
C VAL A 24 -7.13 -14.72 -0.30
N VAL A 25 -7.16 -15.00 1.01
CA VAL A 25 -7.29 -13.97 2.04
C VAL A 25 -6.02 -13.13 2.09
N LEU A 26 -6.17 -11.82 1.97
CA LEU A 26 -5.06 -10.88 2.12
C LEU A 26 -4.83 -10.53 3.59
N PRO A 27 -3.58 -10.29 4.01
CA PRO A 27 -3.31 -9.79 5.35
C PRO A 27 -3.97 -8.43 5.54
N THR A 28 -4.49 -8.20 6.73
CA THR A 28 -4.99 -6.89 7.15
C THR A 28 -3.84 -5.89 7.25
N PRO A 29 -4.11 -4.58 7.15
CA PRO A 29 -3.07 -3.56 7.38
C PRO A 29 -2.41 -3.64 8.77
N ALA A 30 -3.13 -4.12 9.79
CA ALA A 30 -2.59 -4.30 11.13
C ALA A 30 -1.59 -5.46 11.19
N GLU A 31 -1.91 -6.59 10.55
CA GLU A 31 -1.01 -7.74 10.44
C GLU A 31 0.26 -7.38 9.67
N LEU A 32 0.14 -6.65 8.56
CA LEU A 32 1.31 -6.22 7.78
C LEU A 32 2.24 -5.30 8.59
N LYS A 33 1.68 -4.36 9.36
CA LYS A 33 2.46 -3.48 10.25
C LYS A 33 3.17 -4.25 11.36
N LEU A 34 2.56 -5.33 11.86
CA LEU A 34 3.17 -6.20 12.86
C LEU A 34 4.33 -7.02 12.28
N GLN A 35 4.18 -7.49 11.03
CA GLN A 35 5.22 -8.25 10.31
C GLN A 35 6.39 -7.36 9.88
N MET A 36 6.14 -6.10 9.54
CA MET A 36 7.13 -5.14 9.04
C MET A 36 7.09 -3.84 9.86
N PRO A 37 7.55 -3.85 11.12
CA PRO A 37 7.55 -2.64 11.94
C PRO A 37 8.54 -1.61 11.39
N ALA A 38 8.09 -0.36 11.25
CA ALA A 38 8.98 0.75 10.97
C ALA A 38 9.82 1.08 12.20
N SER A 39 11.10 1.41 12.02
CA SER A 39 11.94 1.91 13.11
C SER A 39 11.53 3.32 13.53
N ASP A 40 11.79 3.66 14.79
CA ASP A 40 11.50 5.00 15.33
C ASP A 40 12.20 6.11 14.52
N ASP A 41 13.40 5.82 14.00
CA ASP A 41 14.14 6.75 13.15
C ASP A 41 13.43 7.02 11.82
N ILE A 42 12.87 6.00 11.17
CA ILE A 42 12.09 6.16 9.93
C ILE A 42 10.79 6.92 10.21
N VAL A 43 10.12 6.62 11.34
CA VAL A 43 8.90 7.33 11.74
C VAL A 43 9.18 8.81 11.94
N ARG A 44 10.25 9.15 12.67
CA ARG A 44 10.69 10.54 12.88
C ARG A 44 11.04 11.22 11.56
N GLN A 45 11.82 10.58 10.71
CA GLN A 45 12.22 11.13 9.42
C GLN A 45 11.02 11.42 8.51
N VAL A 46 10.04 10.51 8.45
CA VAL A 46 8.81 10.72 7.68
C VAL A 46 8.01 11.92 8.21
N ASP A 47 7.95 12.12 9.52
CA ASP A 47 7.25 13.27 10.11
C ASP A 47 7.96 14.60 9.79
N GLU A 48 9.29 14.64 9.93
CA GLU A 48 10.12 15.79 9.57
C GLU A 48 9.96 16.16 8.08
N HIS A 49 10.02 15.17 7.18
CA HIS A 49 9.80 15.38 5.75
C HIS A 49 8.39 15.91 5.46
N ARG A 50 7.35 15.38 6.12
CA ARG A 50 5.98 15.88 5.97
C ARG A 50 5.86 17.32 6.42
N GLN A 51 6.53 17.68 7.51
CA GLN A 51 6.52 19.05 8.00
C GLN A 51 7.23 20.02 7.04
N ALA A 52 8.38 19.63 6.49
CA ALA A 52 9.08 20.41 5.47
C ALA A 52 8.22 20.61 4.20
N ILE A 53 7.55 19.54 3.73
CA ILE A 53 6.63 19.62 2.58
C ILE A 53 5.49 20.60 2.87
N ARG A 54 4.88 20.56 4.07
CA ARG A 54 3.82 21.53 4.45
C ARG A 54 4.34 22.97 4.40
N GLN A 55 5.53 23.23 4.91
CA GLN A 55 6.13 24.57 4.91
C GLN A 55 6.38 25.09 3.49
N ILE A 56 6.83 24.22 2.57
CA ILE A 56 7.02 24.55 1.15
C ILE A 56 5.67 24.89 0.51
N LEU A 57 4.66 24.04 0.69
CA LEU A 57 3.34 24.24 0.12
C LEU A 57 2.62 25.49 0.67
N GLN A 58 2.94 25.90 1.89
CA GLN A 58 2.45 27.12 2.52
C GLN A 58 3.24 28.38 2.11
N GLY A 59 4.37 28.22 1.41
CA GLY A 59 5.26 29.31 1.01
C GLY A 59 6.14 29.87 2.13
N SER A 60 6.12 29.27 3.33
CA SER A 60 7.02 29.62 4.44
C SER A 60 8.44 29.08 4.26
N ASP A 61 8.60 28.07 3.40
CA ASP A 61 9.88 27.56 2.90
C ASP A 61 9.92 27.77 1.39
N THR A 62 10.95 28.44 0.90
CA THR A 62 11.07 28.86 -0.51
C THR A 62 11.70 27.81 -1.41
N ARG A 63 12.08 26.64 -0.87
CA ARG A 63 12.61 25.53 -1.67
C ARG A 63 11.55 24.99 -2.62
N THR A 64 11.99 24.54 -3.80
CA THR A 64 11.13 23.83 -4.76
C THR A 64 10.96 22.37 -4.34
N LEU A 65 9.72 21.91 -4.21
CA LEU A 65 9.41 20.50 -4.06
C LEU A 65 9.43 19.80 -5.42
N ILE A 66 10.23 18.75 -5.55
CA ILE A 66 10.31 17.91 -6.75
C ILE A 66 9.87 16.49 -6.38
N VAL A 67 8.89 15.95 -7.11
CA VAL A 67 8.52 14.54 -7.04
C VAL A 67 9.15 13.84 -8.24
N MET A 68 10.11 12.96 -7.98
CA MET A 68 10.84 12.23 -9.03
C MET A 68 11.06 10.77 -8.66
N GLY A 69 11.17 9.93 -9.68
CA GLY A 69 11.35 8.50 -9.55
C GLY A 69 11.02 7.76 -10.84
N PRO A 70 11.25 6.44 -10.90
CA PRO A 70 10.73 5.61 -11.98
C PRO A 70 9.20 5.63 -12.00
N CYS A 71 8.59 5.40 -13.17
CA CYS A 71 7.13 5.39 -13.33
C CYS A 71 6.45 4.32 -12.44
N SER A 72 7.12 3.19 -12.22
CA SER A 72 6.68 2.10 -11.36
C SER A 72 7.87 1.29 -10.86
N ILE A 73 7.80 0.78 -9.63
CA ILE A 73 8.79 -0.14 -9.07
C ILE A 73 8.40 -1.57 -9.40
N HIS A 74 9.26 -2.28 -10.12
CA HIS A 74 9.12 -3.71 -10.42
C HIS A 74 10.39 -4.52 -10.11
N ASP A 75 11.49 -3.82 -9.82
CA ASP A 75 12.80 -4.37 -9.43
C ASP A 75 13.26 -3.62 -8.18
N GLU A 76 13.35 -4.34 -7.06
CA GLU A 76 13.75 -3.80 -5.76
C GLU A 76 15.22 -3.33 -5.75
N VAL A 77 16.12 -4.07 -6.41
CA VAL A 77 17.55 -3.76 -6.42
C VAL A 77 17.80 -2.46 -7.18
N ALA A 78 17.19 -2.33 -8.35
CA ALA A 78 17.28 -1.10 -9.15
C ALA A 78 16.64 0.10 -8.43
N ALA A 79 15.56 -0.11 -7.68
CA ALA A 79 14.91 0.94 -6.90
C ALA A 79 15.82 1.47 -5.77
N LEU A 80 16.49 0.57 -5.06
CA LEU A 80 17.44 0.92 -4.01
C LEU A 80 18.67 1.63 -4.60
N GLU A 81 19.22 1.14 -5.72
CA GLU A 81 20.33 1.79 -6.41
C GLU A 81 19.97 3.22 -6.85
N TYR A 82 18.75 3.43 -7.38
CA TYR A 82 18.25 4.77 -7.70
C TYR A 82 18.18 5.67 -6.47
N GLY A 83 17.67 5.15 -5.35
CA GLY A 83 17.58 5.88 -4.08
C GLY A 83 18.94 6.34 -3.56
N GLU A 84 19.95 5.46 -3.61
CA GLU A 84 21.33 5.80 -3.20
C GLU A 84 21.94 6.87 -4.13
N LYS A 85 21.74 6.76 -5.44
CA LYS A 85 22.22 7.77 -6.41
C LYS A 85 21.53 9.12 -6.26
N LEU A 86 20.24 9.14 -5.91
CA LEU A 86 19.47 10.38 -5.71
C LEU A 86 19.86 11.10 -4.41
N LYS A 87 20.30 10.34 -3.40
CA LYS A 87 20.72 10.88 -2.10
C LYS A 87 22.12 11.53 -2.14
N ALA A 88 22.99 11.07 -3.03
CA ALA A 88 24.37 11.53 -3.21
C ALA A 88 24.44 13.00 -3.65
#